data_AF-A0A4W5RFU4-F1
#
_entry.id   AF-A0A4W5RFU4-F1
#
_cell.length_a   1.000
_cell.length_b   1.000
_cell.length_c   1.000
_cell.angle_alpha   90.00
_cell.angle_beta   90.00
_cell.angle_gamma   90.00
#
_symmetry.space_group_name_H-M   'P 1'
#
loop_
_entity.id
_entity.type
_entity.pdbx_description
1 polymer ?
#
loop_
_entity_poly.entity_id
_entity_poly.type
_entity_poly.pdbx_seq_one_letter_code
_entity_poly.pdbx_strand_id
1 'polypeptide(L)'
;MPGPIGPPGPRGRSGETGPSGPPGNSGPPGPPGPPGPGIDMSAFAGLSQPEKSPDPLRYMRADQASGNLRTHDAEVDATLKSLNNQIENIRSPEGSKKNPARTCRDLKLCHPDWKSGEYWIDPNQGCTIDAIKVYCNMETGESCVYPKPASIPKKNWWSSKSKAAKHIWFGETMNGGFHVSHDSISFQSLLFIYFPFI
;
A
#
# COMPACT_ATOMS: atom_id res chain seq x y z
N MET A 1 -64.59 0.94 -37.57
CA MET A 1 -63.22 1.49 -37.56
C MET A 1 -62.45 0.79 -36.44
N PRO A 2 -61.26 0.22 -36.69
CA PRO A 2 -60.43 -0.35 -35.63
C PRO A 2 -59.96 0.75 -34.67
N GLY A 3 -59.98 0.46 -33.36
CA GLY A 3 -59.59 1.42 -32.32
C GLY A 3 -58.08 1.70 -32.30
N PRO A 4 -57.66 2.80 -31.63
CA PRO A 4 -56.25 3.14 -31.50
C PRO A 4 -55.49 2.05 -30.73
N ILE A 5 -54.24 1.81 -31.14
CA ILE A 5 -53.31 0.90 -30.47
C ILE A 5 -53.05 1.42 -29.05
N GLY A 6 -53.14 0.53 -28.06
CA GLY A 6 -52.91 0.85 -26.66
C GLY A 6 -51.46 1.25 -26.36
N PRO A 7 -51.22 1.97 -25.24
CA PRO A 7 -49.89 2.41 -24.86
C PRO A 7 -48.95 1.22 -24.55
N PRO A 8 -47.63 1.37 -24.77
CA PRO A 8 -46.64 0.37 -24.37
C PRO A 8 -46.71 0.07 -22.87
N GLY A 9 -46.56 -1.21 -22.50
CA GLY A 9 -46.59 -1.65 -21.12
C GLY A 9 -45.40 -1.10 -20.29
N PRO A 10 -45.53 -1.06 -18.95
CA PRO A 10 -44.46 -0.61 -18.07
C PRO A 10 -43.23 -1.53 -18.13
N ARG A 11 -42.05 -0.96 -17.87
CA ARG A 11 -40.79 -1.71 -17.77
C ARG A 11 -40.85 -2.69 -16.59
N GLY A 12 -40.41 -3.93 -16.81
CA GLY A 12 -40.34 -4.96 -15.77
C GLY A 12 -39.41 -4.56 -14.61
N ARG A 13 -39.61 -5.18 -13.44
CA ARG A 13 -38.77 -4.95 -12.25
C ARG A 13 -37.32 -5.38 -12.49
N SER A 14 -36.38 -4.67 -11.88
CA SER A 14 -34.97 -5.04 -11.84
C SER A 14 -34.81 -6.42 -11.18
N GLY A 15 -33.93 -7.26 -11.74
CA GLY A 15 -33.64 -8.59 -11.18
C GLY A 15 -32.94 -8.51 -9.82
N GLU A 16 -33.04 -9.58 -9.04
CA GLU A 16 -32.39 -9.70 -7.73
C GLU A 16 -30.86 -9.80 -7.87
N THR A 17 -30.15 -9.27 -6.86
CA THR A 17 -28.69 -9.36 -6.77
C THR A 17 -28.26 -10.82 -6.66
N GLY A 18 -27.25 -11.22 -7.45
CA GLY A 18 -26.70 -12.58 -7.42
C GLY A 18 -26.06 -12.94 -6.07
N PRO A 19 -25.91 -14.25 -5.79
CA PRO A 19 -25.30 -14.72 -4.54
C PRO A 19 -23.82 -14.32 -4.44
N SER A 20 -23.32 -14.17 -3.20
CA SER A 20 -21.89 -13.95 -2.95
C SER A 20 -21.05 -15.15 -3.40
N GLY A 21 -19.84 -14.89 -3.90
CA GLY A 21 -18.90 -15.93 -4.30
C GLY A 21 -18.39 -16.78 -3.11
N PRO A 22 -17.86 -17.97 -3.37
CA PRO A 22 -17.30 -18.84 -2.33
C PRO A 22 -16.03 -18.23 -1.71
N PRO A 23 -15.70 -18.58 -0.44
CA PRO A 23 -14.45 -18.20 0.20
C PRO A 23 -13.22 -18.68 -0.59
N GLY A 24 -12.13 -17.91 -0.56
CA GLY A 24 -10.86 -18.28 -1.20
C GLY A 24 -10.16 -19.47 -0.51
N ASN A 25 -9.27 -20.13 -1.25
CA ASN A 25 -8.51 -21.27 -0.74
C ASN A 25 -7.50 -20.85 0.35
N SER A 26 -7.24 -21.74 1.31
CA SER A 26 -6.18 -21.55 2.30
C SER A 26 -4.80 -21.38 1.65
N GLY A 27 -3.95 -20.55 2.27
CA GLY A 27 -2.57 -20.34 1.82
C GLY A 27 -1.69 -21.60 1.98
N PRO A 28 -0.54 -21.65 1.28
CA PRO A 28 0.40 -22.77 1.38
C PRO A 28 1.05 -22.85 2.78
N PRO A 29 1.48 -24.04 3.23
CA PRO A 29 2.26 -24.20 4.46
C PRO A 29 3.56 -23.40 4.44
N GLY A 30 4.00 -22.92 5.62
CA GLY A 30 5.28 -22.24 5.77
C GLY A 30 6.49 -23.16 5.52
N PRO A 31 7.68 -22.58 5.26
CA PRO A 31 8.90 -23.34 5.05
C PRO A 31 9.37 -24.08 6.32
N PRO A 32 10.10 -25.21 6.19
CA PRO A 32 10.67 -25.94 7.32
C PRO A 32 11.66 -25.09 8.14
N GLY A 33 11.72 -25.32 9.45
CA GLY A 33 12.68 -24.68 10.34
C GLY A 33 14.13 -25.12 10.09
N PRO A 34 15.12 -24.35 10.58
CA PRO A 34 16.54 -24.66 10.41
C PRO A 34 16.97 -25.95 11.16
N PRO A 35 18.00 -26.66 10.67
CA PRO A 35 18.55 -27.84 11.34
C PRO A 35 19.15 -27.53 12.72
N GLY A 36 18.91 -28.40 13.70
CA GLY A 36 19.51 -28.28 15.04
C GLY A 36 21.03 -28.56 15.03
N PRO A 37 21.78 -28.03 16.02
CA PRO A 37 23.22 -28.22 16.11
C PRO A 37 23.58 -29.70 16.35
N GLY A 38 24.45 -30.25 15.48
CA GLY A 38 24.86 -31.65 15.51
C GLY A 38 25.76 -31.98 16.70
N ILE A 39 25.50 -33.12 17.34
CA ILE A 39 26.37 -33.71 18.36
C ILE A 39 27.48 -34.53 17.67
N ASP A 40 28.74 -34.23 18.00
CA ASP A 40 29.92 -34.95 17.52
C ASP A 40 30.16 -36.20 18.40
N MET A 41 30.10 -37.39 17.79
CA MET A 41 30.23 -38.70 18.43
C MET A 41 31.69 -39.19 18.54
N SER A 42 32.68 -38.31 18.41
CA SER A 42 34.11 -38.67 18.46
C SER A 42 34.72 -38.77 19.87
N ALA A 43 33.97 -38.49 20.94
CA ALA A 43 34.50 -38.47 22.31
C ALA A 43 34.58 -39.85 23.04
N PHE A 44 34.21 -40.97 22.39
CA PHE A 44 34.08 -42.29 23.07
C PHE A 44 35.26 -43.27 22.82
N ALA A 45 36.46 -42.79 22.46
CA ALA A 45 37.59 -43.70 22.22
C ALA A 45 38.92 -43.13 22.69
N GLY A 46 39.16 -43.12 24.00
CA GLY A 46 40.52 -42.89 24.48
C GLY A 46 40.65 -42.74 25.99
N LEU A 47 41.44 -43.65 26.56
CA LEU A 47 42.19 -43.52 27.81
C LEU A 47 41.56 -44.17 29.06
N SER A 48 41.85 -45.46 29.12
CA SER A 48 42.25 -46.22 30.31
C SER A 48 43.09 -45.42 31.33
N GLN A 49 42.73 -45.62 32.60
CA GLN A 49 43.55 -45.59 33.82
C GLN A 49 43.63 -44.32 34.71
N PRO A 50 43.81 -44.51 36.05
CA PRO A 50 43.05 -43.82 37.09
C PRO A 50 43.89 -42.88 37.99
N GLU A 51 43.23 -42.30 39.00
CA GLU A 51 43.82 -41.75 40.25
C GLU A 51 44.25 -40.27 40.25
N LYS A 52 43.28 -39.36 40.48
CA LYS A 52 43.27 -38.37 41.58
C LYS A 52 42.19 -37.32 41.32
N SER A 53 41.14 -37.32 42.13
CA SER A 53 40.15 -36.25 42.19
C SER A 53 40.80 -34.93 42.58
N PRO A 54 40.47 -33.85 41.84
CA PRO A 54 39.77 -32.74 42.46
C PRO A 54 38.43 -32.52 41.75
N ASP A 55 37.36 -32.70 42.53
CA ASP A 55 35.97 -32.26 42.35
C ASP A 55 35.53 -31.76 40.93
N PRO A 56 34.68 -32.51 40.18
CA PRO A 56 34.22 -32.15 38.84
C PRO A 56 33.32 -30.90 38.77
N LEU A 57 32.90 -30.32 39.90
CA LEU A 57 31.96 -29.20 39.94
C LEU A 57 32.58 -27.81 39.76
N ARG A 58 33.79 -27.71 39.19
CA ARG A 58 34.36 -26.41 38.77
C ARG A 58 33.87 -25.89 37.42
N TYR A 59 33.01 -26.63 36.70
CA TYR A 59 32.42 -26.16 35.44
C TYR A 59 31.28 -25.14 35.61
N MET A 60 30.82 -24.89 36.84
CA MET A 60 29.86 -23.82 37.12
C MET A 60 30.60 -22.55 37.56
N ARG A 61 31.53 -22.07 36.73
CA ARG A 61 31.96 -20.67 36.84
C ARG A 61 30.99 -19.85 35.99
N ALA A 62 30.02 -19.22 36.64
CA ALA A 62 29.01 -18.34 36.05
C ALA A 62 29.59 -17.05 35.43
N ASP A 63 30.91 -16.94 35.32
CA ASP A 63 31.63 -15.73 34.92
C ASP A 63 32.09 -15.79 33.45
N GLN A 64 31.91 -16.92 32.75
CA GLN A 64 32.12 -16.94 31.30
C GLN A 64 30.89 -16.34 30.63
N ALA A 65 30.87 -15.01 30.53
CA ALA A 65 29.99 -14.30 29.63
C ALA A 65 30.29 -14.81 28.21
N SER A 66 29.49 -15.79 27.76
CA SER A 66 29.56 -16.35 26.42
C SER A 66 29.56 -15.18 25.44
N GLY A 67 30.58 -15.07 24.57
CA GLY A 67 30.64 -14.02 23.55
C GLY A 67 29.38 -13.97 22.67
N ASN A 68 28.62 -15.07 22.66
CA ASN A 68 27.35 -15.25 21.98
C ASN A 68 26.16 -14.53 22.63
N LEU A 69 26.21 -14.20 23.93
CA LEU A 69 25.15 -13.43 24.60
C LEU A 69 25.08 -12.01 24.03
N ARG A 70 26.23 -11.37 23.79
CA ARG A 70 26.28 -10.01 23.22
C ARG A 70 25.87 -9.93 21.76
N THR A 71 26.17 -10.96 20.97
CA THR A 71 25.68 -11.06 19.58
C THR A 71 24.18 -11.32 19.54
N HIS A 72 23.66 -12.17 20.44
CA HIS A 72 22.23 -12.40 20.59
C HIS A 72 21.49 -11.14 21.06
N ASP A 73 22.05 -10.39 22.01
CA ASP A 73 21.50 -9.10 22.45
C ASP A 73 21.49 -8.08 21.30
N ALA A 74 22.54 -8.03 20.49
CA ALA A 74 22.60 -7.14 19.32
C ALA A 74 21.58 -7.53 18.22
N GLU A 75 21.34 -8.82 18.03
CA GLU A 75 20.34 -9.34 17.09
C GLU A 75 18.91 -9.11 17.59
N VAL A 76 18.66 -9.30 18.88
CA VAL A 76 17.39 -8.96 19.54
C VAL A 76 17.15 -7.45 19.48
N ASP A 77 18.16 -6.62 19.74
CA ASP A 77 18.04 -5.17 19.63
C ASP A 77 17.78 -4.72 18.18
N ALA A 78 18.40 -5.38 17.20
CA ALA A 78 18.16 -5.10 15.78
C ALA A 78 16.74 -5.46 15.36
N THR A 79 16.24 -6.62 15.79
CA THR A 79 14.86 -7.05 15.50
C THR A 79 13.83 -6.17 16.20
N LEU A 80 14.07 -5.76 17.45
CA LEU A 80 13.19 -4.86 18.19
C LEU A 80 13.15 -3.47 17.53
N LYS A 81 14.29 -2.94 17.08
CA LYS A 81 14.35 -1.70 16.26
C LYS A 81 13.59 -1.84 14.95
N SER A 82 13.73 -2.97 14.26
CA SER A 82 13.01 -3.23 13.01
C SER A 82 11.49 -3.26 13.24
N LEU A 83 11.03 -3.95 14.28
CA LEU A 83 9.60 -4.00 14.64
C LEU A 83 9.07 -2.63 15.03
N ASN A 84 9.81 -1.86 15.82
CA ASN A 84 9.44 -0.49 16.16
C ASN A 84 9.30 0.38 14.90
N ASN A 85 10.27 0.31 13.97
CA ASN A 85 10.18 1.06 12.72
C ASN A 85 8.98 0.63 11.87
N GLN A 86 8.62 -0.66 11.84
CA GLN A 86 7.42 -1.12 11.14
C GLN A 86 6.14 -0.58 11.78
N ILE A 87 6.05 -0.57 13.11
CA ILE A 87 4.91 0.00 13.84
C ILE A 87 4.80 1.50 13.60
N GLU A 88 5.91 2.24 13.63
CA GLU A 88 5.94 3.68 13.34
C GLU A 88 5.50 3.96 11.89
N ASN A 89 5.94 3.16 10.92
CA ASN A 89 5.52 3.30 9.52
C ASN A 89 4.02 3.03 9.31
N ILE A 90 3.41 2.18 10.13
CA ILE A 90 1.96 1.94 10.12
C ILE A 90 1.21 3.12 10.77
N ARG A 91 1.75 3.66 11.87
CA ARG A 91 1.13 4.74 12.63
C ARG A 91 1.25 6.11 11.97
N SER A 92 2.37 6.37 11.31
CA SER A 92 2.72 7.66 10.73
C SER A 92 3.46 7.45 9.42
N PRO A 93 2.74 7.00 8.37
CA PRO A 93 3.33 6.73 7.08
C PRO A 93 4.07 7.95 6.54
N GLU A 94 5.20 7.70 5.92
CA GLU A 94 6.13 8.71 5.38
C GLU A 94 5.68 9.29 4.02
N GLY A 95 4.51 8.93 3.51
CA GLY A 95 4.03 9.41 2.20
C GLY A 95 4.90 8.92 1.03
N SER A 96 5.61 7.80 1.19
CA SER A 96 6.36 7.14 0.11
C SER A 96 5.45 6.17 -0.65
N LYS A 97 5.88 5.70 -1.84
CA LYS A 97 5.08 4.71 -2.58
C LYS A 97 4.87 3.40 -1.81
N LYS A 98 5.80 3.05 -0.92
CA LYS A 98 5.70 1.83 -0.10
C LYS A 98 4.77 2.04 1.09
N ASN A 99 4.83 3.22 1.70
CA ASN A 99 4.04 3.61 2.87
C ASN A 99 3.33 4.95 2.58
N PRO A 100 2.28 4.95 1.73
CA PRO A 100 1.56 6.15 1.38
C PRO A 100 0.75 6.66 2.59
N ALA A 101 0.58 7.97 2.68
CA ALA A 101 -0.33 8.56 3.67
C ALA A 101 -1.78 8.50 3.17
N ARG A 102 -2.79 8.59 4.04
CA ARG A 102 -4.19 8.61 3.59
C ARG A 102 -4.52 9.88 2.80
N THR A 103 -4.13 11.04 3.33
CA THR A 103 -4.25 12.34 2.66
C THR A 103 -3.04 13.23 2.97
N CYS A 104 -2.81 14.29 2.19
CA CYS A 104 -1.77 15.28 2.50
C CYS A 104 -2.05 16.01 3.82
N ARG A 105 -3.32 16.11 4.24
CA ARG A 105 -3.70 16.69 5.52
C ARG A 105 -3.23 15.80 6.67
N ASP A 106 -3.42 14.48 6.56
CA ASP A 106 -2.95 13.53 7.56
C ASP A 106 -1.42 13.54 7.63
N LEU A 107 -0.76 13.58 6.47
CA LEU A 107 0.69 13.66 6.39
C LEU A 107 1.24 14.91 7.11
N LYS A 108 0.60 16.07 6.92
CA LYS A 108 0.94 17.31 7.63
C LYS A 108 0.75 17.20 9.14
N LEU A 109 -0.32 16.54 9.59
CA LEU A 109 -0.61 16.38 11.03
C LEU A 109 0.40 15.46 11.72
N CYS A 110 0.83 14.39 11.03
CA CYS A 110 1.86 13.48 11.54
C CYS A 110 3.27 14.09 11.46
N HIS A 111 3.55 14.86 10.42
CA HIS A 111 4.89 15.38 10.11
C HIS A 111 4.87 16.90 9.87
N PRO A 112 4.73 17.73 10.93
CA PRO A 112 4.56 19.17 10.80
C PRO A 112 5.79 19.90 10.22
N ASP A 113 6.98 19.32 10.34
CA ASP A 113 8.23 19.92 9.84
C ASP A 113 8.47 19.69 8.34
N TRP A 114 7.65 18.84 7.71
CA TRP A 114 7.81 18.48 6.31
C TRP A 114 7.39 19.60 5.37
N LYS A 115 8.00 19.62 4.18
CA LYS A 115 7.83 20.69 3.20
C LYS A 115 6.83 20.29 2.13
N SER A 116 6.21 21.30 1.51
CA SER A 116 5.36 21.09 0.35
C SER A 116 6.15 20.43 -0.78
N GLY A 117 5.52 19.47 -1.46
CA GLY A 117 6.21 18.64 -2.45
C GLY A 117 5.36 17.51 -2.98
N GLU A 118 5.99 16.61 -3.74
CA GLU A 118 5.32 15.43 -4.28
C GLU A 118 5.38 14.26 -3.29
N TYR A 119 4.22 13.68 -2.99
CA TYR A 119 4.08 12.55 -2.08
C TYR A 119 3.12 11.51 -2.68
N TRP A 120 3.14 10.31 -2.09
CA TRP A 120 2.18 9.26 -2.41
C TRP A 120 1.11 9.20 -1.33
N ILE A 121 -0.15 9.23 -1.77
CA ILE A 121 -1.30 9.06 -0.90
C ILE A 121 -2.16 7.88 -1.36
N ASP A 122 -2.81 7.23 -0.41
CA ASP A 122 -3.76 6.15 -0.60
C ASP A 122 -5.05 6.46 0.17
N PRO A 123 -6.00 7.19 -0.45
CA PRO A 123 -7.23 7.61 0.21
C PRO A 123 -8.17 6.45 0.54
N ASN A 124 -8.22 5.44 -0.33
CA ASN A 124 -9.04 4.24 -0.16
C ASN A 124 -8.45 3.24 0.84
N GLN A 125 -7.17 3.41 1.20
CA GLN A 125 -6.43 2.48 2.06
C GLN A 125 -6.44 1.05 1.49
N GLY A 126 -5.89 0.12 2.25
CA GLY A 126 -5.85 -1.29 1.88
C GLY A 126 -4.60 -1.60 1.07
N CYS A 127 -4.72 -1.76 -0.24
CA CYS A 127 -3.58 -2.09 -1.09
C CYS A 127 -2.78 -0.82 -1.40
N THR A 128 -1.46 -0.83 -1.18
CA THR A 128 -0.63 0.35 -1.48
C THR A 128 -0.23 0.45 -2.96
N ILE A 129 -0.62 -0.52 -3.79
CA ILE A 129 -0.23 -0.60 -5.21
C ILE A 129 -0.95 0.47 -6.04
N ASP A 130 -2.19 0.80 -5.69
CA ASP A 130 -3.01 1.84 -6.31
C ASP A 130 -2.88 3.20 -5.62
N ALA A 131 -1.88 3.37 -4.76
CA ALA A 131 -1.50 4.67 -4.25
C ALA A 131 -1.24 5.65 -5.41
N ILE A 132 -1.63 6.90 -5.21
CA ILE A 132 -1.56 7.95 -6.22
C ILE A 132 -0.48 8.97 -5.85
N LYS A 133 0.22 9.46 -6.86
CA LYS A 133 1.20 10.53 -6.69
C LYS A 133 0.50 11.88 -6.77
N VAL A 134 0.65 12.70 -5.72
CA VAL A 134 0.01 14.01 -5.59
C VAL A 134 1.02 15.06 -5.14
N TYR A 135 0.69 16.32 -5.33
CA TYR A 135 1.40 17.41 -4.68
C TYR A 135 0.70 17.76 -3.37
N CYS A 136 1.41 17.65 -2.25
CA CYS A 136 0.94 18.06 -0.94
C CYS A 136 1.40 19.48 -0.65
N ASN A 137 0.45 20.37 -0.41
CA ASN A 137 0.77 21.66 0.18
C ASN A 137 0.76 21.54 1.70
N MET A 138 1.93 21.54 2.34
CA MET A 138 2.05 21.40 3.80
C MET A 138 1.66 22.69 4.54
N GLU A 139 1.56 23.83 3.85
CA GLU A 139 1.08 25.07 4.46
C GLU A 139 -0.44 25.04 4.64
N THR A 140 -1.19 24.59 3.63
CA THR A 140 -2.67 24.53 3.66
C THR A 140 -3.21 23.16 4.08
N GLY A 141 -2.49 22.07 3.81
CA GLY A 141 -2.93 20.68 3.96
C GLY A 141 -3.68 20.13 2.73
N GLU A 142 -3.63 20.82 1.59
CA GLU A 142 -4.33 20.41 0.37
C GLU A 142 -3.61 19.26 -0.35
N SER A 143 -4.42 18.38 -0.96
CA SER A 143 -3.94 17.29 -1.84
C SER A 143 -4.24 17.66 -3.29
N CYS A 144 -3.21 18.00 -4.06
CA CYS A 144 -3.35 18.44 -5.44
C CYS A 144 -3.04 17.30 -6.41
N VAL A 145 -4.03 16.96 -7.23
CA VAL A 145 -3.93 15.93 -8.25
C VAL A 145 -3.77 16.58 -9.62
N TYR A 146 -2.75 16.18 -10.39
CA TYR A 146 -2.51 16.77 -11.71
C TYR A 146 -3.18 15.99 -12.85
N PRO A 147 -3.82 16.69 -13.80
CA PRO A 147 -4.40 16.07 -14.98
C PRO A 147 -3.32 15.62 -15.97
N LYS A 148 -3.66 14.61 -16.78
CA LYS A 148 -2.87 14.18 -17.94
C LYS A 148 -3.74 14.15 -19.20
N PRO A 149 -3.29 14.79 -20.30
CA PRO A 149 -2.09 15.63 -20.41
C PRO A 149 -2.26 16.96 -19.65
N ALA A 150 -1.15 17.48 -19.09
CA ALA A 150 -1.15 18.68 -18.26
C ALA A 150 -1.50 19.98 -19.02
N SER A 151 -1.35 19.97 -20.35
CA SER A 151 -1.67 21.13 -21.20
C SER A 151 -2.16 20.66 -22.56
N ILE A 152 -3.12 21.41 -23.11
CA ILE A 152 -3.65 21.20 -24.46
C ILE A 152 -2.90 22.14 -25.42
N PRO A 153 -2.34 21.65 -26.54
CA PRO A 153 -1.62 22.52 -27.47
C PRO A 153 -2.55 23.56 -28.10
N LYS A 154 -2.05 24.80 -28.20
CA LYS A 154 -2.78 25.93 -28.79
C LYS A 154 -2.73 25.84 -30.31
N LYS A 155 -3.80 25.33 -30.92
CA LYS A 155 -3.98 25.27 -32.39
C LYS A 155 -5.45 25.48 -32.75
N ASN A 156 -5.73 25.64 -34.05
CA ASN A 156 -7.10 25.60 -34.53
C ASN A 156 -7.61 24.14 -34.45
N TRP A 157 -8.49 23.87 -33.48
CA TRP A 157 -9.06 22.55 -33.23
C TRP A 157 -10.38 22.30 -33.97
N TRP A 158 -11.05 23.38 -34.38
CA TRP A 158 -12.37 23.30 -34.98
C TRP A 158 -12.61 24.43 -35.97
N SER A 159 -13.22 24.08 -37.09
CA SER A 159 -13.71 25.02 -38.10
C SER A 159 -15.11 24.60 -38.53
N SER A 160 -16.04 25.55 -38.60
CA SER A 160 -17.42 25.33 -39.01
C SER A 160 -17.77 26.17 -40.23
N LYS A 161 -18.52 25.58 -41.17
CA LYS A 161 -19.09 26.30 -42.32
C LYS A 161 -20.38 27.07 -41.96
N SER A 162 -20.95 26.81 -40.79
CA SER A 162 -22.17 27.47 -40.32
C SER A 162 -21.85 28.72 -39.50
N LYS A 163 -22.59 29.80 -39.74
CA LYS A 163 -22.51 31.06 -38.97
C LYS A 163 -23.15 30.95 -37.57
N ALA A 164 -23.85 29.85 -37.27
CA ALA A 164 -24.46 29.66 -35.96
C ALA A 164 -23.42 29.16 -34.95
N ALA A 165 -23.15 29.97 -33.91
CA ALA A 165 -22.35 29.55 -32.77
C ALA A 165 -23.13 28.49 -31.96
N LYS A 166 -22.58 27.28 -31.88
CA LYS A 166 -23.10 26.18 -31.06
C LYS A 166 -22.00 25.74 -30.09
N HIS A 167 -22.41 25.19 -28.96
CA HIS A 167 -21.48 24.50 -28.05
C HIS A 167 -20.95 23.24 -28.74
N ILE A 168 -19.64 23.04 -28.69
CA ILE A 168 -18.96 21.91 -29.32
C ILE A 168 -17.99 21.32 -28.31
N TRP A 169 -18.16 20.04 -28.00
CA TRP A 169 -17.37 19.33 -27.00
C TRP A 169 -16.01 18.96 -27.58
N PHE A 170 -14.93 19.40 -26.92
CA PHE A 170 -13.57 19.11 -27.35
C PHE A 170 -13.31 17.60 -27.44
N GLY A 171 -13.54 16.85 -26.36
CA GLY A 171 -13.20 15.43 -26.27
C GLY A 171 -14.09 14.48 -27.06
N GLU A 172 -15.24 14.94 -27.54
CA GLU A 172 -16.23 14.08 -28.22
C GLU A 172 -16.38 14.43 -29.70
N THR A 173 -16.32 15.72 -30.05
CA THR A 173 -16.73 16.21 -31.38
C THR A 173 -15.55 16.74 -32.21
N MET A 174 -14.48 17.24 -31.57
CA MET A 174 -13.35 17.82 -32.30
C MET A 174 -12.34 16.73 -32.70
N ASN A 175 -11.85 16.80 -33.94
CA ASN A 175 -10.84 15.86 -34.42
C ASN A 175 -9.53 16.02 -33.63
N GLY A 176 -9.08 14.91 -33.02
CA GLY A 176 -7.91 14.88 -32.14
C GLY A 176 -8.16 15.42 -30.74
N GLY A 177 -9.40 15.75 -30.39
CA GLY A 177 -9.79 16.03 -29.02
C GLY A 177 -9.76 14.76 -28.16
N PHE A 178 -9.66 14.95 -26.85
CA PHE A 178 -9.61 13.88 -25.87
C PHE A 178 -10.22 14.33 -24.55
N HIS A 179 -10.63 13.36 -23.72
CA HIS A 179 -11.03 13.63 -22.35
C HIS A 179 -9.78 13.77 -21.48
N VAL A 180 -9.78 14.76 -20.59
CA VAL A 180 -8.70 14.92 -19.60
C VAL A 180 -8.87 13.83 -18.54
N SER A 181 -7.85 13.00 -18.37
CA SER A 181 -7.80 11.98 -17.32
C SER A 181 -6.84 12.40 -16.21
N HIS A 182 -6.89 11.69 -15.09
CA HIS A 182 -5.86 11.76 -14.06
C HIS A 182 -5.17 10.40 -14.03
N ASP A 183 -3.84 10.39 -13.98
CA ASP A 183 -3.10 9.13 -14.03
C ASP A 183 -3.32 8.32 -12.76
N SER A 184 -3.63 7.04 -12.94
CA SER A 184 -3.57 6.03 -11.88
C SER A 184 -4.55 6.24 -10.73
N ILE A 185 -5.56 7.09 -10.88
CA ILE A 185 -6.56 7.30 -9.83
C ILE A 185 -7.78 6.44 -10.13
N SER A 186 -8.00 5.45 -9.27
CA SER A 186 -9.22 4.68 -9.34
C SER A 186 -10.42 5.57 -9.03
N PHE A 187 -11.59 5.25 -9.60
CA PHE A 187 -12.84 5.92 -9.23
C PHE A 187 -13.10 5.85 -7.71
N GLN A 188 -12.62 4.79 -7.05
CA GLN A 188 -12.72 4.60 -5.62
C GLN A 188 -11.82 5.60 -4.87
N SER A 189 -10.54 5.73 -5.23
CA SER A 189 -9.62 6.70 -4.64
C SER A 189 -10.14 8.14 -4.82
N LEU A 190 -10.70 8.46 -5.99
CA LEU A 190 -11.40 9.74 -6.24
C LEU A 190 -12.55 9.95 -5.26
N LEU A 191 -13.41 8.95 -5.08
CA LEU A 191 -14.53 9.02 -4.15
C LEU A 191 -14.05 9.33 -2.73
N PHE A 192 -13.00 8.66 -2.24
CA PHE A 192 -12.45 8.89 -0.90
C PHE A 192 -11.75 10.25 -0.73
N ILE A 193 -11.24 10.85 -1.82
CA ILE A 193 -10.74 12.23 -1.80
C ILE A 193 -11.88 13.23 -1.63
N TYR A 194 -12.98 13.05 -2.37
CA TYR A 194 -14.15 13.95 -2.29
C TYR A 194 -15.01 13.71 -1.04
N PHE A 195 -15.03 12.47 -0.54
CA PHE A 195 -15.82 12.04 0.60
C PHE A 195 -14.94 11.32 1.63
N PRO A 196 -14.11 12.05 2.39
CA PRO A 196 -13.15 11.45 3.31
C PRO A 196 -13.75 10.73 4.53
N PHE A 197 -15.07 10.82 4.73
CA PHE A 197 -15.79 10.30 5.92
C PHE A 197 -16.85 9.23 5.61
N ILE A 198 -16.95 8.75 4.38
CA ILE A 198 -17.75 7.56 4.05
C ILE A 198 -16.89 6.33 4.32
#